data_AF-A0AAN9R009-F1
#
_entry.id   AF-A0AAN9R009-F1
#
_cell.length_a   1.000
_cell.length_b   1.000
_cell.length_c   1.000
_cell.angle_alpha   90.00
_cell.angle_beta   90.00
_cell.angle_gamma   90.00
#
_symmetry.space_group_name_H-M   'P 1'
#
loop_
_entity.id
_entity.type
_entity.pdbx_description
1 polymer ?
#
loop_
_entity_poly.entity_id
_entity_poly.type
_entity_poly.pdbx_seq_one_letter_code
_entity_poly.pdbx_strand_id
1 'polypeptide(L)'
;MAITTFLFSQYQTPNRHTQTLQQSFRLHVKQLHKLFVADTLPLTSLILVNRFRHYVMYVTAVVSARMSVIMGNTESMYESEDNFYQHPPYYAGSSVNDSYHQPSSYTGNLENTTYQESSSYAGDYSNTTYNQPSTYTRSSANTRSQKKQQPTYIADNFSSLDQVVSALREAGLESSNLIVAIDFTKSNEWTGKHSFHRKSLHHIGNNPNPYEQAISIIGHTLSSFDEDNLIPCFGFGDASTHDQNVFSFYQDNRFCHGFEEVLARYREIVPYLKLSGPTSFAPVIDAAIDIVERNNGQYHVLVIIADGQVTRNPDTPHGRLSPQEQATINSIVGASHYPLSIILVGVGDGPWDEMKHFDDNITERVFDNFQFVNFTKIMSENTEASKKEAAFALAALMEIPFQYRAAQNIQLADRESVLHQWRRPLPPPNEVIDNDNARMTIPHMENLESVEPSAPAGIEPVCPICLTNPKDMAFGCGHTTCKECGSTLSSCPMCRKQITTRLRLYT
;
A
#
# COMPACT_ATOMS: atom_id res chain seq x y z
N MET A 1 25.26 -46.90 -5.90
CA MET A 1 25.66 -47.66 -4.69
C MET A 1 27.12 -47.46 -4.29
N ALA A 2 28.08 -47.41 -5.22
CA ALA A 2 29.50 -47.15 -4.91
C ALA A 2 29.73 -45.79 -4.21
N ILE A 3 29.09 -44.72 -4.68
CA ILE A 3 29.17 -43.36 -4.09
C ILE A 3 28.65 -43.32 -2.65
N THR A 4 27.56 -44.05 -2.36
CA THR A 4 26.99 -44.16 -1.01
C THR A 4 27.89 -44.94 -0.05
N THR A 5 28.67 -45.87 -0.58
CA THR A 5 29.62 -46.66 0.22
C THR A 5 30.87 -45.83 0.51
N PHE A 6 31.33 -45.05 -0.48
CA PHE A 6 32.46 -44.12 -0.34
C PHE A 6 32.17 -43.00 0.68
N LEU A 7 31.03 -42.32 0.55
CA LEU A 7 30.64 -41.20 1.44
C LEU A 7 30.53 -41.61 2.91
N PHE A 8 30.13 -42.85 3.21
CA PHE A 8 29.96 -43.32 4.59
C PHE A 8 31.16 -44.12 5.13
N SER A 9 32.16 -44.43 4.30
CA SER A 9 33.38 -45.15 4.73
C SER A 9 34.38 -44.29 5.51
N GLN A 10 34.21 -42.97 5.50
CA GLN A 10 35.10 -42.00 6.16
C GLN A 10 34.79 -41.80 7.65
N TYR A 11 33.81 -42.51 8.22
CA TYR A 11 33.34 -42.27 9.58
C TYR A 11 33.50 -43.52 10.46
N GLN A 12 34.45 -43.47 11.40
CA GLN A 12 34.65 -44.50 12.42
C GLN A 12 33.55 -44.40 13.49
N THR A 13 32.60 -45.34 13.43
CA THR A 13 31.48 -45.60 14.35
C THR A 13 30.19 -44.77 14.17
N PRO A 14 29.14 -45.31 13.53
CA PRO A 14 27.87 -44.62 13.34
C PRO A 14 26.92 -44.76 14.55
N ASN A 15 26.48 -43.63 15.12
CA ASN A 15 25.38 -43.54 16.10
C ASN A 15 24.01 -43.85 15.43
N ARG A 16 22.96 -44.14 16.22
CA ARG A 16 21.61 -44.52 15.74
C ARG A 16 21.04 -43.55 14.69
N HIS A 17 21.29 -42.25 14.82
CA HIS A 17 20.80 -41.25 13.86
C HIS A 17 21.46 -41.34 12.47
N THR A 18 22.75 -41.64 12.40
CA THR A 18 23.44 -41.83 11.11
C THR A 18 23.03 -43.14 10.44
N GLN A 19 22.69 -44.18 11.21
CA GLN A 19 22.15 -45.42 10.65
C GLN A 19 20.76 -45.23 10.01
N THR A 20 19.86 -44.49 10.67
CA THR A 20 18.51 -44.18 10.13
C THR A 20 18.57 -43.38 8.84
N LEU A 21 19.45 -42.38 8.76
CA LEU A 21 19.67 -41.58 7.55
C LEU A 21 20.26 -42.42 6.42
N GLN A 22 21.23 -43.29 6.72
CA GLN A 22 21.82 -44.19 5.74
C GLN A 22 20.80 -45.19 5.18
N GLN A 23 19.85 -45.65 6.01
CA GLN A 23 18.79 -46.57 5.61
C GLN A 23 17.72 -45.87 4.75
N SER A 24 17.30 -44.66 5.12
CA SER A 24 16.37 -43.83 4.33
C SER A 24 16.94 -43.49 2.94
N PHE A 25 18.23 -43.15 2.88
CA PHE A 25 18.90 -42.86 1.62
C PHE A 25 19.03 -44.10 0.72
N ARG A 26 19.33 -45.27 1.31
CA ARG A 26 19.36 -46.55 0.56
C ARG A 26 18.00 -46.92 -0.03
N LEU A 27 16.90 -46.60 0.68
CA LEU A 27 15.54 -46.82 0.20
C LEU A 27 15.20 -45.91 -1.00
N HIS A 28 15.49 -44.60 -0.90
CA HIS A 28 15.28 -43.66 -2.00
C HIS A 28 16.06 -44.04 -3.26
N VAL A 29 17.32 -44.45 -3.10
CA VAL A 29 18.16 -44.90 -4.23
C VAL A 29 17.61 -46.19 -4.86
N LYS A 30 17.08 -47.13 -4.07
CA LYS A 30 16.42 -48.34 -4.61
C LYS A 30 15.13 -48.02 -5.36
N GLN A 31 14.36 -47.04 -4.89
CA GLN A 31 13.12 -46.59 -5.54
C GLN A 31 13.40 -45.89 -6.88
N LEU A 32 14.44 -45.05 -6.92
CA LEU A 32 14.91 -44.41 -8.15
C LEU A 32 15.51 -45.42 -9.15
N HIS A 33 16.22 -46.44 -8.67
CA HIS A 33 16.71 -47.52 -9.53
C HIS A 33 15.56 -48.34 -10.15
N LYS A 34 14.47 -48.56 -9.41
CA LYS A 34 13.26 -49.20 -9.96
C LYS A 34 12.59 -48.35 -11.03
N LEU A 35 12.53 -47.03 -10.84
CA LEU A 35 12.01 -46.09 -11.85
C LEU A 35 12.88 -46.07 -13.12
N PHE A 36 14.20 -46.20 -12.99
CA PHE A 36 15.12 -46.23 -14.12
C PHE A 36 15.15 -47.56 -14.91
N VAL A 37 14.84 -48.68 -14.26
CA VAL A 37 14.83 -50.02 -14.91
C VAL A 37 13.47 -50.34 -15.55
N ALA A 38 12.40 -49.64 -15.14
CA ALA A 38 11.06 -49.83 -15.68
C ALA A 38 10.85 -49.21 -17.07
N ASP A 39 11.67 -48.25 -17.48
CA ASP A 39 11.60 -47.61 -18.80
C ASP A 39 12.75 -48.09 -19.70
N THR A 40 12.43 -48.95 -20.66
CA THR A 40 13.29 -49.19 -21.83
C THR A 40 13.27 -47.94 -22.72
N LEU A 41 14.13 -46.95 -22.43
CA LEU A 41 14.37 -45.80 -23.30
C LEU A 41 15.83 -45.77 -23.78
N PRO A 42 16.09 -45.51 -25.07
CA PRO A 42 17.45 -45.48 -25.60
C PRO A 42 18.27 -44.33 -25.01
N LEU A 43 19.53 -44.62 -24.72
CA LEU A 43 20.51 -43.81 -24.00
C LEU A 43 21.08 -42.62 -24.81
N THR A 44 20.24 -41.84 -25.51
CA THR A 44 20.71 -40.74 -26.41
C THR A 44 20.26 -39.33 -26.03
N SER A 45 19.58 -39.10 -24.90
CA SER A 45 19.20 -37.73 -24.49
C SER A 45 20.17 -37.13 -23.47
N LEU A 46 21.07 -36.25 -23.93
CA LEU A 46 22.00 -35.43 -23.14
C LEU A 46 21.29 -34.64 -22.00
N ILE A 47 20.00 -34.35 -22.20
CA ILE A 47 19.11 -33.65 -21.26
C ILE A 47 18.87 -34.47 -19.99
N LEU A 48 18.73 -35.80 -20.10
CA LEU A 48 18.45 -36.66 -18.95
C LEU A 48 19.72 -36.84 -18.08
N VAL A 49 20.89 -36.91 -18.73
CA VAL A 49 22.20 -36.98 -18.06
C VAL A 49 22.49 -35.68 -17.30
N ASN A 50 22.18 -34.52 -17.88
CA ASN A 50 22.35 -33.22 -17.22
C ASN A 50 21.37 -33.02 -16.05
N ARG A 51 20.11 -33.45 -16.19
CA ARG A 51 19.14 -33.46 -15.09
C ARG A 51 19.59 -34.38 -13.94
N PHE A 52 20.15 -35.55 -14.24
CA PHE A 52 20.69 -36.44 -13.22
C PHE A 52 21.93 -35.85 -12.53
N ARG A 53 22.83 -35.20 -13.28
CA ARG A 53 23.99 -34.47 -12.69
C ARG A 53 23.55 -33.36 -11.74
N HIS A 54 22.59 -32.53 -12.14
CA HIS A 54 22.09 -31.44 -11.29
C HIS A 54 21.38 -31.97 -10.05
N TYR A 55 20.60 -33.04 -10.17
CA TYR A 55 19.95 -33.67 -9.02
C TYR A 55 20.95 -34.27 -8.04
N VAL A 56 22.00 -34.95 -8.53
CA VAL A 56 23.08 -35.47 -7.67
C VAL A 56 23.84 -34.34 -6.97
N MET A 57 24.12 -33.23 -7.66
CA MET A 57 24.75 -32.07 -7.03
C MET A 57 23.86 -31.43 -5.96
N TYR A 58 22.57 -31.30 -6.23
CA TYR A 58 21.59 -30.77 -5.28
C TYR A 58 21.47 -31.63 -4.02
N VAL A 59 21.33 -32.95 -4.17
CA VAL A 59 21.25 -33.87 -3.03
C VAL A 59 22.56 -33.89 -2.24
N THR A 60 23.72 -33.80 -2.91
CA THR A 60 25.02 -33.71 -2.22
C THR A 60 25.15 -32.41 -1.42
N ALA A 61 24.69 -31.28 -1.97
CA ALA A 61 24.71 -29.99 -1.30
C ALA A 61 23.78 -29.95 -0.08
N VAL A 62 22.56 -30.49 -0.20
CA VAL A 62 21.59 -30.55 0.90
C VAL A 62 22.07 -31.46 2.04
N VAL A 63 22.71 -32.58 1.71
CA VAL A 63 23.29 -33.50 2.71
C VAL A 63 24.51 -32.87 3.40
N SER A 64 25.39 -32.19 2.67
CA SER A 64 26.50 -31.43 3.27
C SER A 64 26.00 -30.32 4.19
N ALA A 65 25.02 -29.52 3.74
CA ALA A 65 24.50 -28.40 4.53
C ALA A 65 23.82 -28.87 5.83
N ARG A 66 23.03 -29.95 5.78
CA ARG A 66 22.41 -30.51 6.99
C ARG A 66 23.39 -31.20 7.95
N MET A 67 24.53 -31.72 7.46
CA MET A 67 25.57 -32.24 8.35
C MET A 67 26.41 -31.12 8.99
N SER A 68 26.67 -30.02 8.29
CA SER A 68 27.36 -28.85 8.88
C SER A 68 26.58 -28.21 10.03
N VAL A 69 25.24 -28.20 9.97
CA VAL A 69 24.37 -27.68 11.05
C VAL A 69 24.37 -28.59 12.28
N ILE A 70 24.61 -29.90 12.12
CA ILE A 70 24.64 -30.87 13.24
C ILE A 70 26.01 -30.88 13.93
N MET A 71 27.10 -30.53 13.23
CA MET A 71 28.47 -30.48 13.80
C MET A 71 28.91 -29.08 14.26
N GLY A 72 28.22 -28.01 13.86
CA GLY A 72 28.57 -26.63 14.24
C GLY A 72 28.24 -26.21 15.68
N ASN A 73 27.67 -27.10 16.50
CA ASN A 73 27.27 -26.80 17.88
C ASN A 73 28.20 -27.39 18.95
N THR A 74 29.42 -27.80 18.58
CA THR A 74 30.44 -28.26 19.52
C THR A 74 31.81 -27.77 19.07
N GLU A 75 32.24 -26.58 19.52
CA GLU A 75 33.62 -26.23 19.92
C GLU A 75 33.82 -24.70 20.02
N SER A 76 33.90 -24.18 21.25
CA SER A 76 34.88 -23.19 21.73
C SER A 76 34.56 -22.79 23.19
N MET A 77 34.95 -23.65 24.13
CA MET A 77 35.31 -23.26 25.50
C MET A 77 36.85 -23.24 25.60
N TYR A 78 37.40 -22.54 26.60
CA TYR A 78 38.82 -22.16 26.89
C TYR A 78 39.20 -20.80 26.27
N GLU A 79 39.66 -19.75 26.97
CA GLU A 79 40.19 -19.44 28.32
C GLU A 79 39.64 -18.03 28.73
N SER A 80 39.72 -17.43 29.92
CA SER A 80 40.59 -17.53 31.10
C SER A 80 39.97 -16.69 32.25
N GLU A 81 40.34 -17.04 33.48
CA GLU A 81 39.93 -16.52 34.79
C GLU A 81 40.25 -15.03 35.03
N ASP A 82 39.40 -14.28 35.76
CA ASP A 82 39.67 -13.86 37.16
C ASP A 82 38.70 -12.77 37.72
N ASN A 83 38.13 -13.11 38.89
CA ASN A 83 37.79 -12.29 40.07
C ASN A 83 36.85 -11.05 39.98
N PHE A 84 35.67 -11.10 40.62
CA PHE A 84 35.47 -10.82 42.07
C PHE A 84 33.98 -10.98 42.48
N TYR A 85 33.79 -11.47 43.71
CA TYR A 85 32.53 -11.78 44.39
C TYR A 85 31.56 -10.59 44.58
N GLN A 86 30.24 -10.81 44.41
CA GLN A 86 29.20 -10.71 45.46
C GLN A 86 27.75 -10.72 44.88
N HIS A 87 27.00 -11.78 45.20
CA HIS A 87 25.54 -11.75 45.42
C HIS A 87 25.30 -11.81 46.96
N PRO A 88 24.08 -11.69 47.55
CA PRO A 88 22.70 -11.57 47.01
C PRO A 88 21.88 -10.49 47.83
N PRO A 89 20.52 -10.51 48.00
CA PRO A 89 19.47 -11.30 47.36
C PRO A 89 18.21 -10.53 46.89
N TYR A 90 17.43 -11.29 46.11
CA TYR A 90 15.98 -11.26 45.92
C TYR A 90 15.14 -10.84 47.15
N TYR A 91 14.06 -10.11 46.88
CA TYR A 91 12.79 -10.24 47.59
C TYR A 91 11.64 -10.36 46.57
N ALA A 92 10.81 -11.38 46.77
CA ALA A 92 9.48 -11.52 46.17
C ALA A 92 8.44 -11.01 47.16
N GLY A 93 7.31 -10.49 46.68
CA GLY A 93 6.10 -10.36 47.50
C GLY A 93 5.14 -9.22 47.15
N SER A 94 4.07 -9.58 46.43
CA SER A 94 2.66 -9.26 46.74
C SER A 94 2.11 -7.82 46.68
N SER A 95 1.28 -7.60 45.66
CA SER A 95 -0.16 -7.20 45.70
C SER A 95 -0.73 -6.30 46.83
N VAL A 96 -1.49 -5.27 46.40
CA VAL A 96 -2.88 -4.88 46.78
C VAL A 96 -3.06 -3.36 47.08
N ASN A 97 -4.01 -2.79 46.31
CA ASN A 97 -4.94 -1.65 46.47
C ASN A 97 -4.53 -0.18 46.73
N ASP A 98 -5.23 0.64 45.93
CA ASP A 98 -5.99 1.86 46.25
C ASP A 98 -5.41 2.88 47.23
N SER A 99 -5.26 4.12 46.76
CA SER A 99 -6.22 5.19 47.06
C SER A 99 -5.66 6.57 46.67
N TYR A 100 -6.57 7.37 46.12
CA TYR A 100 -6.54 8.82 45.97
C TYR A 100 -5.71 9.60 47.01
N HIS A 101 -4.94 10.58 46.53
CA HIS A 101 -4.90 11.90 47.17
C HIS A 101 -4.42 13.00 46.20
N GLN A 102 -5.31 13.95 45.93
CA GLN A 102 -4.95 15.35 45.65
C GLN A 102 -4.31 16.00 46.88
N PRO A 103 -3.57 17.10 46.69
CA PRO A 103 -4.06 18.34 47.31
C PRO A 103 -4.01 19.57 46.39
N SER A 104 -4.87 20.51 46.75
CA SER A 104 -5.21 21.76 46.09
C SER A 104 -4.38 22.97 46.57
N SER A 105 -4.11 23.88 45.61
CA SER A 105 -4.21 25.36 45.68
C SER A 105 -3.53 26.18 46.79
N TYR A 106 -2.70 27.15 46.37
CA TYR A 106 -2.74 28.53 46.87
C TYR A 106 -2.46 29.56 45.75
N THR A 107 -3.46 30.41 45.56
CA THR A 107 -3.59 31.78 45.02
C THR A 107 -2.36 32.61 44.57
N GLY A 108 -2.55 33.41 43.51
CA GLY A 108 -1.79 34.64 43.25
C GLY A 108 -2.21 35.33 41.94
N ASN A 109 -2.69 36.57 42.02
CA ASN A 109 -3.41 37.34 41.01
C ASN A 109 -2.61 37.79 39.75
N LEU A 110 -3.36 37.86 38.64
CA LEU A 110 -3.52 38.96 37.69
C LEU A 110 -2.42 40.04 37.59
N GLU A 111 -1.84 40.20 36.40
CA GLU A 111 -1.73 41.52 35.75
C GLU A 111 -1.65 41.39 34.22
N ASN A 112 -2.55 42.12 33.55
CA ASN A 112 -2.59 42.41 32.12
C ASN A 112 -1.45 43.36 31.75
N THR A 113 -0.84 43.22 30.57
CA THR A 113 -0.79 44.32 29.58
C THR A 113 -0.28 43.85 28.21
N THR A 114 -1.08 44.22 27.21
CA THR A 114 -0.89 44.23 25.76
C THR A 114 0.31 45.08 25.32
N TYR A 115 0.83 44.87 24.10
CA TYR A 115 1.30 45.83 23.06
C TYR A 115 2.35 45.14 22.15
N GLN A 116 1.96 44.78 20.92
CA GLN A 116 2.22 45.49 19.65
C GLN A 116 3.69 45.55 19.19
N GLU A 117 3.99 44.69 18.21
CA GLU A 117 4.45 45.02 16.84
C GLU A 117 5.43 46.19 16.63
N SER A 118 6.64 45.91 16.09
CA SER A 118 7.13 46.39 14.77
C SER A 118 8.66 46.56 14.68
N SER A 119 9.23 45.81 13.73
CA SER A 119 10.27 46.13 12.74
C SER A 119 11.51 47.03 13.02
N SER A 120 12.63 46.52 12.45
CA SER A 120 13.74 47.20 11.75
C SER A 120 14.92 47.79 12.55
N TYR A 121 16.15 47.31 12.25
CA TYR A 121 17.16 48.04 11.47
C TYR A 121 18.41 47.18 11.17
N ALA A 122 19.00 47.44 9.99
CA ALA A 122 20.36 47.24 9.44
C ALA A 122 21.40 46.43 10.26
N GLY A 123 22.23 45.55 9.68
CA GLY A 123 22.90 45.61 8.39
C GLY A 123 24.38 45.90 8.62
N ASP A 124 25.28 44.96 8.31
CA ASP A 124 26.68 45.31 8.01
C ASP A 124 27.36 44.29 7.09
N TYR A 125 28.14 44.83 6.16
CA TYR A 125 28.79 44.18 5.03
C TYR A 125 30.25 43.82 5.36
N SER A 126 30.77 42.74 4.77
CA SER A 126 32.16 42.73 4.27
C SER A 126 32.37 41.70 3.16
N ASN A 127 32.87 42.21 2.03
CA ASN A 127 33.25 41.55 0.78
C ASN A 127 34.67 40.98 0.82
N THR A 128 34.94 39.88 0.09
CA THR A 128 36.16 39.71 -0.74
C THR A 128 36.00 38.62 -1.82
N THR A 129 35.65 39.06 -3.03
CA THR A 129 36.27 38.86 -4.37
C THR A 129 37.01 37.55 -4.76
N TYR A 130 36.40 36.87 -5.76
CA TYR A 130 36.90 36.14 -6.96
C TYR A 130 38.23 35.37 -7.00
N ASN A 131 38.15 34.12 -7.49
CA ASN A 131 38.98 33.61 -8.58
C ASN A 131 38.36 32.39 -9.28
N GLN A 132 38.13 32.50 -10.60
CA GLN A 132 37.97 31.38 -11.55
C GLN A 132 39.36 30.91 -12.02
N PRO A 133 39.46 29.68 -12.56
CA PRO A 133 39.99 29.57 -13.92
C PRO A 133 39.28 28.54 -14.81
N SER A 134 39.36 28.79 -16.10
CA SER A 134 38.70 28.08 -17.21
C SER A 134 39.56 26.98 -17.85
N THR A 135 38.85 25.96 -18.38
CA THR A 135 39.13 25.11 -19.56
C THR A 135 40.39 24.28 -19.66
N TYR A 136 40.25 22.95 -19.80
CA TYR A 136 40.84 22.16 -20.88
C TYR A 136 40.02 20.89 -21.19
N THR A 137 39.73 20.70 -22.48
CA THR A 137 39.13 19.52 -23.11
C THR A 137 40.14 18.37 -23.17
N ARG A 138 39.74 17.15 -22.79
CA ARG A 138 40.40 15.92 -23.29
C ARG A 138 39.45 14.73 -23.28
N SER A 139 39.12 14.26 -24.48
CA SER A 139 38.52 12.96 -24.74
C SER A 139 39.38 11.81 -24.20
N SER A 140 38.75 10.86 -23.53
CA SER A 140 39.08 9.44 -23.66
C SER A 140 37.90 8.58 -23.23
N ALA A 141 37.41 7.82 -24.19
CA ALA A 141 36.47 6.74 -24.00
C ALA A 141 37.05 5.71 -23.01
N ASN A 142 36.25 5.31 -22.03
CA ASN A 142 36.34 3.97 -21.47
C ASN A 142 34.99 3.54 -20.91
N THR A 143 34.32 2.71 -21.70
CA THR A 143 33.09 1.99 -21.42
C THR A 143 33.35 0.96 -20.31
N ARG A 144 32.92 1.25 -19.09
CA ARG A 144 32.55 0.24 -18.10
C ARG A 144 31.14 0.58 -17.63
N SER A 145 30.18 -0.25 -18.05
CA SER A 145 28.81 -0.23 -17.57
C SER A 145 28.81 -0.53 -16.07
N GLN A 146 28.97 0.52 -15.25
CA GLN A 146 28.54 0.49 -13.87
C GLN A 146 27.01 0.42 -13.93
N LYS A 147 26.42 -0.69 -13.44
CA LYS A 147 25.01 -0.67 -13.04
C LYS A 147 24.89 0.49 -12.04
N LYS A 148 24.38 1.64 -12.50
CA LYS A 148 23.95 2.72 -11.61
C LYS A 148 22.90 2.10 -10.71
N GLN A 149 23.27 1.80 -9.47
CA GLN A 149 22.28 1.52 -8.44
C GLN A 149 21.35 2.72 -8.40
N GLN A 150 20.06 2.48 -8.56
CA GLN A 150 19.08 3.55 -8.43
C GLN A 150 19.12 4.07 -6.99
N PRO A 151 18.87 5.37 -6.78
CA PRO A 151 18.92 5.95 -5.44
C PRO A 151 17.92 5.24 -4.52
N THR A 152 18.33 4.98 -3.29
CA THR A 152 17.53 4.31 -2.25
C THR A 152 16.50 5.25 -1.60
N TYR A 153 16.50 6.52 -1.98
CA TYR A 153 15.70 7.62 -1.44
C TYR A 153 15.44 8.66 -2.53
N ILE A 154 14.22 9.17 -2.65
CA ILE A 154 13.86 10.26 -3.58
C ILE A 154 13.57 11.54 -2.76
N ALA A 155 14.28 12.63 -3.05
CA ALA A 155 14.06 13.90 -2.37
C ALA A 155 12.83 14.66 -2.92
N ASP A 156 12.19 15.46 -2.07
CA ASP A 156 11.13 16.40 -2.44
C ASP A 156 11.65 17.42 -3.47
N ASN A 157 11.18 17.29 -4.72
CA ASN A 157 11.69 18.07 -5.86
C ASN A 157 10.68 19.03 -6.49
N PHE A 158 9.42 19.04 -6.03
CA PHE A 158 8.35 19.83 -6.62
C PHE A 158 7.75 20.84 -5.64
N SER A 159 7.37 22.00 -6.17
CA SER A 159 6.78 23.12 -5.41
C SER A 159 5.33 23.41 -5.79
N SER A 160 4.81 22.77 -6.85
CA SER A 160 3.43 22.89 -7.31
C SER A 160 2.92 21.65 -8.04
N LEU A 161 1.59 21.47 -8.06
CA LEU A 161 0.95 20.38 -8.80
C LEU A 161 1.25 20.43 -10.30
N ASP A 162 1.31 21.62 -10.91
CA ASP A 162 1.64 21.78 -12.33
C ASP A 162 3.05 21.24 -12.66
N GLN A 163 4.01 21.40 -11.75
CA GLN A 163 5.36 20.83 -11.92
C GLN A 163 5.33 19.30 -11.86
N VAL A 164 4.54 18.74 -10.94
CA VAL A 164 4.32 17.28 -10.85
C VAL A 164 3.66 16.76 -12.12
N VAL A 165 2.56 17.36 -12.57
CA VAL A 165 1.85 16.93 -13.79
C VAL A 165 2.78 17.02 -15.01
N SER A 166 3.58 18.09 -15.10
CA SER A 166 4.58 18.24 -16.17
C SER A 166 5.63 17.13 -16.08
N ALA A 167 6.14 16.81 -14.90
CA ALA A 167 7.12 15.75 -14.69
C ALA A 167 6.56 14.34 -14.95
N LEU A 168 5.30 14.07 -14.61
CA LEU A 168 4.59 12.83 -14.95
C LEU A 168 4.47 12.69 -16.47
N ARG A 169 4.03 13.75 -17.15
CA ARG A 169 3.95 13.78 -18.61
C ARG A 169 5.31 13.60 -19.28
N GLU A 170 6.36 14.26 -18.78
CA GLU A 170 7.74 14.10 -19.26
C GLU A 170 8.31 12.70 -19.00
N ALA A 171 7.91 12.07 -17.90
CA ALA A 171 8.26 10.68 -17.62
C ALA A 171 7.52 9.69 -18.53
N GLY A 172 6.50 10.15 -19.27
CA GLY A 172 5.68 9.33 -20.15
C GLY A 172 4.53 8.63 -19.43
N LEU A 173 4.18 9.04 -18.20
CA LEU A 173 2.99 8.55 -17.53
C LEU A 173 1.77 9.27 -18.11
N GLU A 174 1.15 8.66 -19.12
CA GLU A 174 -0.10 9.15 -19.72
C GLU A 174 -1.34 8.61 -18.98
N SER A 175 -1.23 7.42 -18.41
CA SER A 175 -2.25 6.75 -17.59
C SER A 175 -1.58 5.85 -16.54
N SER A 176 -2.27 5.61 -15.44
CA SER A 176 -1.92 4.70 -14.35
C SER A 176 -3.16 3.93 -13.91
N ASN A 177 -2.99 2.86 -13.14
CA ASN A 177 -4.10 2.17 -12.50
C ASN A 177 -4.01 2.38 -10.99
N LEU A 178 -5.11 2.77 -10.36
CA LEU A 178 -5.17 3.01 -8.92
C LEU A 178 -5.73 1.81 -8.18
N ILE A 179 -5.13 1.48 -7.03
CA ILE A 179 -5.66 0.49 -6.07
C ILE A 179 -5.86 1.22 -4.75
N VAL A 180 -7.00 1.04 -4.09
CA VAL A 180 -7.29 1.67 -2.79
C VAL A 180 -7.39 0.63 -1.69
N ALA A 181 -6.75 0.92 -0.56
CA ALA A 181 -6.74 0.09 0.61
C ALA A 181 -7.11 0.90 1.86
N ILE A 182 -8.04 0.39 2.65
CA ILE A 182 -8.54 1.05 3.86
C ILE A 182 -8.25 0.18 5.09
N ASP A 183 -7.52 0.76 6.02
CA ASP A 183 -7.26 0.20 7.34
C ASP A 183 -8.55 0.26 8.18
N PHE A 184 -9.03 -0.90 8.65
CA PHE A 184 -10.17 -1.08 9.55
C PHE A 184 -9.75 -1.72 10.88
N THR A 185 -8.53 -1.43 11.34
CA THR A 185 -8.05 -1.84 12.67
C THR A 185 -8.67 -1.01 13.77
N LYS A 186 -8.64 -1.56 14.99
CA LYS A 186 -9.29 -1.00 16.17
C LYS A 186 -8.61 0.29 16.65
N SER A 187 -7.36 0.55 16.29
CA SER A 187 -6.67 1.77 16.69
C SER A 187 -7.37 3.05 16.27
N ASN A 188 -8.12 2.99 15.17
CA ASN A 188 -9.02 4.02 14.69
C ASN A 188 -10.07 4.47 15.72
N GLU A 189 -10.36 3.69 16.77
CA GLU A 189 -11.26 4.13 17.85
C GLU A 189 -10.63 5.22 18.74
N TRP A 190 -9.30 5.28 18.85
CA TRP A 190 -8.60 6.21 19.76
C TRP A 190 -7.62 7.16 19.08
N THR A 191 -7.19 6.90 17.84
CA THR A 191 -6.28 7.77 17.08
C THR A 191 -6.96 9.03 16.50
N GLY A 192 -8.25 9.24 16.79
CA GLY A 192 -8.97 10.50 16.57
C GLY A 192 -9.10 11.37 17.83
N LYS A 193 -8.36 11.08 18.91
CA LYS A 193 -8.48 11.76 20.19
C LYS A 193 -8.28 13.27 20.08
N HIS A 194 -7.29 13.71 19.33
CA HIS A 194 -6.93 15.12 19.15
C HIS A 194 -7.45 15.67 17.82
N SER A 195 -7.19 14.97 16.73
CA SER A 195 -7.51 15.38 15.36
C SER A 195 -8.99 15.27 15.00
N PHE A 196 -9.75 14.41 15.69
CA PHE A 196 -11.15 14.16 15.37
C PHE A 196 -12.07 14.16 16.60
N HIS A 197 -11.76 15.02 17.56
CA HIS A 197 -12.62 15.32 18.71
C HIS A 197 -13.03 14.08 19.53
N ARG A 198 -12.10 13.13 19.73
CA ARG A 198 -12.33 11.87 20.48
C ARG A 198 -13.37 10.96 19.85
N LYS A 199 -13.66 11.14 18.56
CA LYS A 199 -14.44 10.20 17.77
C LYS A 199 -13.50 9.19 17.11
N SER A 200 -14.04 8.01 16.82
CA SER A 200 -13.36 7.09 15.92
C SER A 200 -13.13 7.75 14.57
N LEU A 201 -11.97 7.49 13.95
CA LEU A 201 -11.65 7.94 12.60
C LEU A 201 -12.61 7.37 11.53
N HIS A 202 -13.32 6.27 11.83
CA HIS A 202 -14.38 5.71 10.98
C HIS A 202 -15.80 6.14 11.37
N HIS A 203 -15.97 7.09 12.31
CA HIS A 203 -17.31 7.51 12.71
C HIS A 203 -18.08 8.07 11.52
N ILE A 204 -19.17 7.39 11.13
CA ILE A 204 -20.09 7.84 10.08
C ILE A 204 -21.06 8.86 10.66
N GLY A 205 -21.07 10.07 10.10
CA GLY A 205 -21.96 11.14 10.51
C GLY A 205 -22.31 12.08 9.36
N ASN A 206 -22.80 13.27 9.73
CA ASN A 206 -23.15 14.32 8.76
C ASN A 206 -21.93 15.00 8.15
N ASN A 207 -20.83 15.06 8.89
CA ASN A 207 -19.55 15.60 8.42
C ASN A 207 -18.64 14.43 8.04
N PRO A 208 -17.85 14.56 6.97
CA PRO A 208 -16.95 13.51 6.55
C PRO A 208 -15.84 13.27 7.58
N ASN A 209 -15.62 12.02 7.94
CA ASN A 209 -14.48 11.62 8.76
C ASN A 209 -13.15 11.68 7.96
N PRO A 210 -11.98 11.57 8.60
CA PRO A 210 -10.70 11.71 7.90
C PRO A 210 -10.48 10.76 6.73
N TYR A 211 -11.01 9.53 6.79
CA TYR A 211 -10.97 8.60 5.66
C TYR A 211 -11.84 9.08 4.50
N GLU A 212 -13.08 9.55 4.77
CA GLU A 212 -13.96 10.11 3.74
C GLU A 212 -13.34 11.33 3.05
N GLN A 213 -12.70 12.21 3.83
CA GLN A 213 -11.99 13.37 3.31
C GLN A 213 -10.82 12.95 2.43
N ALA A 214 -10.01 11.98 2.86
CA ALA A 214 -8.90 11.45 2.08
C ALA A 214 -9.38 10.83 0.77
N ILE A 215 -10.37 9.93 0.80
CA ILE A 215 -10.95 9.30 -0.40
C ILE A 215 -11.44 10.37 -1.39
N SER A 216 -12.17 11.38 -0.90
CA SER A 216 -12.71 12.44 -1.75
C SER A 216 -11.61 13.25 -2.43
N ILE A 217 -10.58 13.65 -1.69
CA ILE A 217 -9.49 14.48 -2.21
C ILE A 217 -8.60 13.67 -3.15
N ILE A 218 -8.30 12.41 -2.84
CA ILE A 218 -7.62 11.48 -3.75
C ILE A 218 -8.43 11.37 -5.05
N GLY A 219 -9.75 11.20 -4.96
CA GLY A 219 -10.62 11.18 -6.13
C GLY A 219 -10.52 12.43 -7.00
N HIS A 220 -10.55 13.62 -6.41
CA HIS A 220 -10.43 14.86 -7.19
C HIS A 220 -9.04 15.08 -7.80
N THR A 221 -7.99 14.52 -7.20
CA THR A 221 -6.59 14.84 -7.54
C THR A 221 -5.93 13.76 -8.39
N LEU A 222 -6.23 12.48 -8.12
CA LEU A 222 -5.60 11.33 -8.76
C LEU A 222 -6.48 10.67 -9.84
N SER A 223 -7.80 10.85 -9.84
CA SER A 223 -8.69 10.19 -10.83
C SER A 223 -8.35 10.53 -12.28
N SER A 224 -7.85 11.73 -12.55
CA SER A 224 -7.43 12.14 -13.90
C SER A 224 -6.26 11.31 -14.46
N PHE A 225 -5.56 10.57 -13.61
CA PHE A 225 -4.47 9.67 -13.99
C PHE A 225 -4.89 8.21 -14.03
N ASP A 226 -6.14 7.88 -13.66
CA ASP A 226 -6.64 6.50 -13.73
C ASP A 226 -7.14 6.19 -15.14
N GLU A 227 -6.72 5.05 -15.72
CA GLU A 227 -6.95 4.75 -17.13
C GLU A 227 -8.41 4.38 -17.45
N ASP A 228 -9.04 3.59 -16.58
CA ASP A 228 -10.33 2.96 -16.83
C ASP A 228 -11.43 3.35 -15.83
N ASN A 229 -11.08 4.13 -14.80
CA ASN A 229 -11.94 4.51 -13.69
C ASN A 229 -12.46 3.29 -12.90
N LEU A 230 -11.76 2.15 -12.95
CA LEU A 230 -12.06 0.92 -12.21
C LEU A 230 -11.05 0.74 -11.09
N ILE A 231 -11.49 0.96 -9.86
CA ILE A 231 -10.62 1.01 -8.69
C ILE A 231 -10.81 -0.25 -7.84
N PRO A 232 -9.85 -1.20 -7.83
CA PRO A 232 -9.85 -2.29 -6.87
C PRO A 232 -9.76 -1.71 -5.45
N CYS A 233 -10.72 -2.08 -4.61
CA CYS A 233 -10.83 -1.57 -3.25
C CYS A 233 -10.79 -2.70 -2.22
N PHE A 234 -9.86 -2.58 -1.26
CA PHE A 234 -9.64 -3.55 -0.21
C PHE A 234 -9.81 -2.94 1.18
N GLY A 235 -10.36 -3.74 2.09
CA GLY A 235 -10.29 -3.51 3.53
C GLY A 235 -9.38 -4.52 4.23
N PHE A 236 -8.73 -4.11 5.32
CA PHE A 236 -7.88 -5.00 6.12
C PHE A 236 -7.92 -4.63 7.61
N GLY A 237 -7.57 -5.56 8.49
CA GLY A 237 -7.46 -5.31 9.93
C GLY A 237 -8.76 -5.43 10.73
N ASP A 238 -9.89 -5.71 10.07
CA ASP A 238 -11.14 -6.04 10.74
C ASP A 238 -11.10 -7.49 11.30
N ALA A 239 -12.13 -7.87 12.05
CA ALA A 239 -12.21 -9.20 12.66
C ALA A 239 -12.26 -10.36 11.67
N SER A 240 -12.61 -10.13 10.40
CA SER A 240 -12.56 -11.18 9.36
C SER A 240 -11.15 -11.38 8.80
N THR A 241 -10.34 -10.33 8.74
CA THR A 241 -9.03 -10.34 8.06
C THR A 241 -7.82 -10.40 8.99
N HIS A 242 -7.90 -9.75 10.17
CA HIS A 242 -6.77 -9.52 11.06
C HIS A 242 -5.55 -8.98 10.28
N ASP A 243 -4.34 -9.43 10.59
CA ASP A 243 -3.09 -9.09 9.90
C ASP A 243 -2.73 -10.09 8.78
N GLN A 244 -3.68 -10.94 8.34
CA GLN A 244 -3.39 -12.12 7.51
C GLN A 244 -4.00 -12.08 6.11
N ASN A 245 -5.07 -11.30 5.91
CA ASN A 245 -5.79 -11.23 4.64
C ASN A 245 -6.26 -9.80 4.37
N VAL A 246 -6.85 -9.60 3.20
CA VAL A 246 -7.68 -8.44 2.88
C VAL A 246 -9.07 -8.94 2.47
N PHE A 247 -10.08 -8.08 2.53
CA PHE A 247 -11.38 -8.33 1.90
C PHE A 247 -11.62 -7.36 0.75
N SER A 248 -12.20 -7.83 -0.35
CA SER A 248 -12.68 -6.99 -1.44
C SER A 248 -13.95 -6.24 -1.01
N PHE A 249 -14.15 -5.00 -1.45
CA PHE A 249 -15.36 -4.23 -1.14
C PHE A 249 -16.66 -4.85 -1.69
N TYR A 250 -16.57 -5.68 -2.72
CA TYR A 250 -17.68 -6.40 -3.33
C TYR A 250 -17.41 -7.91 -3.41
N GLN A 251 -18.49 -8.70 -3.23
CA GLN A 251 -18.44 -10.16 -3.14
C GLN A 251 -18.02 -10.85 -4.46
N ASP A 252 -18.31 -10.23 -5.59
CA ASP A 252 -17.94 -10.71 -6.93
C ASP A 252 -16.53 -10.27 -7.37
N ASN A 253 -15.78 -9.63 -6.47
CA ASN A 253 -14.51 -8.96 -6.74
C ASN A 253 -14.61 -7.89 -7.84
N ARG A 254 -15.79 -7.30 -8.08
CA ARG A 254 -15.87 -6.14 -8.97
C ARG A 254 -15.12 -4.97 -8.36
N PHE A 255 -14.55 -4.16 -9.24
CA PHE A 255 -13.90 -2.91 -8.88
C PHE A 255 -14.95 -1.80 -8.74
N CYS A 256 -14.65 -0.79 -7.93
CA CYS A 256 -15.49 0.40 -7.82
C CYS A 256 -15.36 1.25 -9.09
N HIS A 257 -16.46 1.80 -9.59
CA HIS A 257 -16.47 2.77 -10.68
C HIS A 257 -16.24 4.18 -10.14
N GLY A 258 -14.97 4.60 -10.14
CA GLY A 258 -14.55 5.91 -9.64
C GLY A 258 -14.62 6.06 -8.12
N PHE A 259 -14.00 7.13 -7.63
CA PHE A 259 -13.89 7.42 -6.19
C PHE A 259 -15.23 7.77 -5.54
N GLU A 260 -16.22 8.20 -6.33
CA GLU A 260 -17.60 8.39 -5.88
C GLU A 260 -18.18 7.07 -5.36
N GLU A 261 -17.95 5.97 -6.08
CA GLU A 261 -18.38 4.65 -5.64
C GLU A 261 -17.53 4.13 -4.48
N VAL A 262 -16.21 4.38 -4.48
CA VAL A 262 -15.34 4.03 -3.34
C VAL A 262 -15.87 4.67 -2.04
N LEU A 263 -16.19 5.96 -2.08
CA LEU A 263 -16.71 6.70 -0.93
C LEU A 263 -18.09 6.20 -0.50
N ALA A 264 -19.00 5.99 -1.46
CA ALA A 264 -20.34 5.48 -1.16
C ALA A 264 -20.25 4.09 -0.52
N ARG A 265 -19.44 3.20 -1.09
CA ARG A 265 -19.28 1.84 -0.61
C ARG A 265 -18.58 1.77 0.74
N TYR A 266 -17.57 2.60 0.97
CA TYR A 266 -16.95 2.76 2.30
C TYR A 266 -18.00 3.09 3.38
N ARG A 267 -18.87 4.07 3.14
CA ARG A 267 -19.93 4.45 4.08
C ARG A 267 -20.94 3.34 4.35
N GLU A 268 -21.17 2.46 3.37
CA GLU A 268 -22.08 1.31 3.50
C GLU A 268 -21.47 0.17 4.30
N ILE A 269 -20.17 -0.09 4.13
CA ILE A 269 -19.47 -1.22 4.76
C ILE A 269 -19.17 -0.92 6.23
N VAL A 270 -18.66 0.27 6.54
CA VAL A 270 -18.14 0.65 7.87
C VAL A 270 -19.07 0.29 9.04
N PRO A 271 -20.38 0.57 9.00
CA PRO A 271 -21.29 0.26 10.11
C PRO A 271 -21.38 -1.23 10.48
N TYR A 272 -21.03 -2.12 9.55
CA TYR A 272 -21.12 -3.57 9.71
C TYR A 272 -19.76 -4.22 10.00
N LEU A 273 -18.67 -3.43 10.02
CA LEU A 273 -17.35 -3.95 10.35
C LEU A 273 -17.13 -4.02 11.85
N LYS A 274 -16.44 -5.08 12.28
CA LYS A 274 -15.88 -5.19 13.61
C LYS A 274 -14.39 -4.89 13.55
N LEU A 275 -14.00 -3.68 13.95
CA LEU A 275 -12.60 -3.27 13.97
C LEU A 275 -11.78 -4.18 14.91
N SER A 276 -10.59 -4.60 14.46
CA SER A 276 -9.76 -5.60 15.17
C SER A 276 -8.26 -5.29 15.03
N GLY A 277 -7.44 -6.30 14.76
CA GLY A 277 -6.01 -6.22 14.56
C GLY A 277 -5.43 -7.64 14.60
N PRO A 278 -4.10 -7.82 14.66
CA PRO A 278 -3.06 -6.79 14.57
C PRO A 278 -3.06 -6.00 13.25
N THR A 279 -2.25 -4.95 13.19
CA THR A 279 -2.09 -4.08 12.02
C THR A 279 -0.80 -4.46 11.28
N SER A 280 -0.93 -4.87 10.01
CA SER A 280 0.16 -5.13 9.08
C SER A 280 -0.28 -4.68 7.68
N PHE A 281 0.60 -4.02 6.92
CA PHE A 281 0.31 -3.68 5.52
C PHE A 281 0.71 -4.79 4.56
N ALA A 282 1.40 -5.83 5.04
CA ALA A 282 1.82 -6.96 4.22
C ALA A 282 0.67 -7.53 3.38
N PRO A 283 -0.52 -7.87 3.93
CA PRO A 283 -1.58 -8.48 3.13
C PRO A 283 -2.07 -7.61 1.97
N VAL A 284 -2.04 -6.29 2.11
CA VAL A 284 -2.59 -5.38 1.10
C VAL A 284 -1.56 -4.95 0.07
N ILE A 285 -0.31 -4.74 0.48
CA ILE A 285 0.81 -4.59 -0.45
C ILE A 285 0.91 -5.85 -1.30
N ASP A 286 0.75 -6.98 -0.63
CA ASP A 286 0.72 -8.26 -1.28
C ASP A 286 -0.43 -8.24 -2.32
N ALA A 287 -1.69 -8.03 -1.91
CA ALA A 287 -2.83 -8.06 -2.85
C ALA A 287 -2.65 -7.15 -4.09
N ALA A 288 -1.95 -6.02 -3.93
CA ALA A 288 -1.60 -5.14 -5.05
C ALA A 288 -0.58 -5.75 -6.02
N ILE A 289 0.44 -6.48 -5.52
CA ILE A 289 1.37 -7.24 -6.38
C ILE A 289 0.61 -8.25 -7.25
N ASP A 290 -0.36 -8.98 -6.68
CA ASP A 290 -1.17 -9.94 -7.44
C ASP A 290 -2.00 -9.25 -8.55
N ILE A 291 -2.52 -8.05 -8.31
CA ILE A 291 -3.18 -7.25 -9.36
C ILE A 291 -2.19 -6.89 -10.47
N VAL A 292 -1.00 -6.39 -10.10
CA VAL A 292 0.04 -6.02 -11.07
C VAL A 292 0.48 -7.22 -11.91
N GLU A 293 0.65 -8.39 -11.31
CA GLU A 293 0.96 -9.64 -12.02
C GLU A 293 -0.17 -10.04 -12.99
N ARG A 294 -1.43 -9.99 -12.56
CA ARG A 294 -2.59 -10.32 -13.39
C ARG A 294 -2.79 -9.32 -14.53
N ASN A 295 -2.40 -8.07 -14.34
CA ASN A 295 -2.45 -7.01 -15.34
C ASN A 295 -1.15 -6.95 -16.18
N ASN A 296 -0.45 -8.07 -16.34
CA ASN A 296 0.74 -8.20 -17.18
C ASN A 296 1.87 -7.20 -16.87
N GLY A 297 1.98 -6.77 -15.61
CA GLY A 297 2.99 -5.78 -15.21
C GLY A 297 2.67 -4.36 -15.63
N GLN A 298 1.41 -4.01 -15.85
CA GLN A 298 1.03 -2.60 -15.96
C GLN A 298 1.37 -1.86 -14.67
N TYR A 299 1.69 -0.57 -14.80
CA TYR A 299 2.03 0.26 -13.67
C TYR A 299 0.79 0.54 -12.80
N HIS A 300 0.92 0.36 -11.49
CA HIS A 300 -0.12 0.64 -10.51
C HIS A 300 0.40 1.53 -9.39
N VAL A 301 -0.51 2.31 -8.81
CA VAL A 301 -0.29 3.03 -7.55
C VAL A 301 -1.25 2.50 -6.51
N LEU A 302 -0.72 1.87 -5.47
CA LEU A 302 -1.48 1.47 -4.29
C LEU A 302 -1.56 2.64 -3.31
N VAL A 303 -2.77 3.09 -3.01
CA VAL A 303 -3.04 4.11 -2.00
C VAL A 303 -3.61 3.44 -0.74
N ILE A 304 -2.83 3.42 0.33
CA ILE A 304 -3.22 2.90 1.64
C ILE A 304 -3.64 4.08 2.51
N ILE A 305 -4.87 4.10 3.00
CA ILE A 305 -5.34 5.09 3.98
C ILE A 305 -5.35 4.41 5.36
N ALA A 306 -4.54 4.90 6.29
CA ALA A 306 -4.34 4.26 7.59
C ALA A 306 -4.00 5.26 8.70
N ASP A 307 -4.14 4.83 9.95
CA ASP A 307 -3.81 5.64 11.14
C ASP A 307 -2.35 5.48 11.62
N GLY A 308 -1.56 4.71 10.88
CA GLY A 308 -0.12 4.53 11.08
C GLY A 308 0.26 3.59 12.22
N GLN A 309 -0.70 2.93 12.88
CA GLN A 309 -0.44 2.10 14.06
C GLN A 309 -0.08 0.65 13.70
N VAL A 310 1.01 0.43 12.96
CA VAL A 310 1.53 -0.94 12.73
C VAL A 310 1.83 -1.59 14.09
N THR A 311 1.35 -2.83 14.29
CA THR A 311 1.35 -3.41 15.63
C THR A 311 2.77 -3.71 16.11
N ARG A 312 3.12 -3.13 17.26
CA ARG A 312 4.36 -3.39 17.99
C ARG A 312 4.02 -3.90 19.38
N ASN A 313 4.56 -5.05 19.78
CA ASN A 313 4.42 -5.52 21.15
C ASN A 313 5.24 -4.58 22.08
N PRO A 314 4.66 -4.05 23.19
CA PRO A 314 5.40 -3.27 24.18
C PRO A 314 6.68 -3.93 24.70
N ASP A 315 6.72 -5.27 24.73
CA ASP A 315 7.89 -6.04 25.15
C ASP A 315 9.00 -6.12 24.07
N THR A 316 8.75 -5.60 22.87
CA THR A 316 9.72 -5.59 21.77
C THR A 316 10.83 -4.59 22.10
N PRO A 317 12.10 -5.04 22.26
CA PRO A 317 13.20 -4.14 22.59
C PRO A 317 13.33 -3.01 21.56
N HIS A 318 13.77 -1.83 22.00
CA HIS A 318 14.11 -0.75 21.09
C HIS A 318 15.13 -1.22 20.04
N GLY A 319 14.86 -0.91 18.76
CA GLY A 319 15.67 -1.35 17.63
C GLY A 319 15.38 -2.74 17.08
N ARG A 320 14.44 -3.51 17.66
CA ARG A 320 13.89 -4.72 17.04
C ARG A 320 12.53 -4.48 16.42
N LEU A 321 12.27 -5.15 15.31
CA LEU A 321 10.99 -5.13 14.61
C LEU A 321 10.05 -6.18 15.18
N SER A 322 8.76 -5.86 15.23
CA SER A 322 7.68 -6.80 15.48
C SER A 322 7.49 -7.73 14.26
N PRO A 323 6.74 -8.85 14.40
CA PRO A 323 6.38 -9.68 13.26
C PRO A 323 5.63 -8.90 12.17
N GLN A 324 4.77 -7.95 12.54
CA GLN A 324 3.99 -7.14 11.61
C GLN A 324 4.83 -6.07 10.91
N GLU A 325 5.73 -5.41 11.64
CA GLU A 325 6.70 -4.47 11.07
C GLU A 325 7.62 -5.20 10.07
N GLN A 326 8.16 -6.35 10.45
CA GLN A 326 9.01 -7.16 9.59
C GLN A 326 8.27 -7.67 8.34
N ALA A 327 7.03 -8.16 8.49
CA ALA A 327 6.22 -8.60 7.36
C ALA A 327 5.94 -7.45 6.39
N THR A 328 5.59 -6.27 6.92
CA THR A 328 5.34 -5.06 6.12
C THR A 328 6.59 -4.67 5.33
N ILE A 329 7.76 -4.60 5.97
CA ILE A 329 9.04 -4.31 5.30
C ILE A 329 9.34 -5.34 4.20
N ASN A 330 9.14 -6.63 4.48
CA ASN A 330 9.38 -7.68 3.50
C ASN A 330 8.47 -7.52 2.27
N SER A 331 7.19 -7.19 2.47
CA SER A 331 6.26 -6.92 1.36
C SER A 331 6.61 -5.65 0.59
N ILE A 332 7.08 -4.57 1.24
CA ILE A 332 7.57 -3.36 0.55
C ILE A 332 8.78 -3.70 -0.35
N VAL A 333 9.75 -4.45 0.19
CA VAL A 333 10.92 -4.91 -0.57
C VAL A 333 10.49 -5.84 -1.72
N GLY A 334 9.53 -6.73 -1.48
CA GLY A 334 8.93 -7.57 -2.51
C GLY A 334 8.29 -6.74 -3.63
N ALA A 335 7.45 -5.77 -3.27
CA ALA A 335 6.77 -4.86 -4.17
C ALA A 335 7.73 -4.04 -5.04
N SER A 336 8.93 -3.71 -4.55
CA SER A 336 9.93 -2.97 -5.35
C SER A 336 10.45 -3.73 -6.57
N HIS A 337 10.13 -5.03 -6.70
CA HIS A 337 10.41 -5.83 -7.90
C HIS A 337 9.30 -5.79 -8.95
N TYR A 338 8.24 -5.02 -8.71
CA TYR A 338 7.09 -4.86 -9.58
C TYR A 338 6.93 -3.38 -9.94
N PRO A 339 6.27 -3.06 -11.07
CA PRO A 339 5.92 -1.68 -11.41
C PRO A 339 4.76 -1.20 -10.52
N LEU A 340 5.05 -1.08 -9.23
CA LEU A 340 4.10 -0.75 -8.17
C LEU A 340 4.70 0.33 -7.27
N SER A 341 4.02 1.47 -7.22
CA SER A 341 4.25 2.52 -6.23
C SER A 341 3.25 2.42 -5.11
N ILE A 342 3.66 2.76 -3.89
CA ILE A 342 2.83 2.72 -2.69
C ILE A 342 2.78 4.13 -2.10
N ILE A 343 1.58 4.67 -1.90
CA ILE A 343 1.34 5.93 -1.18
C ILE A 343 0.59 5.58 0.10
N LEU A 344 1.18 5.89 1.25
CA LEU A 344 0.51 5.79 2.54
C LEU A 344 -0.01 7.16 2.98
N VAL A 345 -1.33 7.29 3.04
CA VAL A 345 -2.05 8.47 3.49
C VAL A 345 -2.38 8.31 4.98
N GLY A 346 -1.60 8.99 5.81
CA GLY A 346 -1.73 8.97 7.27
C GLY A 346 -2.84 9.88 7.79
N VAL A 347 -3.90 9.28 8.34
CA VAL A 347 -5.02 9.97 8.98
C VAL A 347 -5.00 9.81 10.51
N GLY A 348 -5.39 10.84 11.24
CA GLY A 348 -5.44 10.81 12.71
C GLY A 348 -4.20 11.35 13.39
N ASP A 349 -4.04 10.98 14.66
CA ASP A 349 -3.06 11.57 15.59
C ASP A 349 -1.63 11.03 15.39
N GLY A 350 -1.46 9.89 14.72
CA GLY A 350 -0.19 9.15 14.70
C GLY A 350 0.08 8.43 16.04
N PRO A 351 1.35 8.17 16.42
CA PRO A 351 2.59 8.73 15.87
C PRO A 351 2.94 8.23 14.46
N TRP A 352 3.86 8.92 13.79
CA TRP A 352 4.19 8.70 12.37
C TRP A 352 5.65 8.29 12.14
N ASP A 353 6.40 7.98 13.19
CA ASP A 353 7.85 7.72 13.10
C ASP A 353 8.16 6.47 12.28
N GLU A 354 7.42 5.38 12.50
CA GLU A 354 7.56 4.15 11.70
C GLU A 354 7.21 4.38 10.22
N MET A 355 6.23 5.25 9.93
CA MET A 355 5.82 5.52 8.55
C MET A 355 6.89 6.30 7.80
N LYS A 356 7.60 7.21 8.48
CA LYS A 356 8.79 7.88 7.93
C LYS A 356 9.97 6.92 7.76
N HIS A 357 10.10 5.93 8.65
CA HIS A 357 11.12 4.90 8.50
C HIS A 357 10.89 4.06 7.24
N PHE A 358 9.64 3.71 6.93
CA PHE A 358 9.30 3.00 5.69
C PHE A 358 9.53 3.83 4.43
N ASP A 359 9.37 5.15 4.53
CA ASP A 359 9.66 6.14 3.48
C ASP A 359 11.15 6.16 3.12
N ASP A 360 12.02 6.39 4.11
CA ASP A 360 13.41 6.81 3.85
C ASP A 360 14.48 5.74 4.09
N ASN A 361 14.17 4.69 4.86
CA ASN A 361 15.21 3.86 5.51
C ASN A 361 15.20 2.38 5.13
N ILE A 362 14.39 1.95 4.15
CA ILE A 362 14.43 0.57 3.63
C ILE A 362 15.53 0.46 2.58
N THR A 363 16.63 -0.25 2.90
CA THR A 363 17.82 -0.30 2.04
C THR A 363 17.80 -1.44 1.01
N GLU A 364 16.99 -2.47 1.26
CA GLU A 364 16.94 -3.71 0.50
C GLU A 364 16.04 -3.63 -0.74
N ARG A 365 15.26 -2.55 -0.89
CA ARG A 365 14.37 -2.32 -2.05
C ARG A 365 15.17 -2.01 -3.32
N VAL A 366 14.63 -2.42 -4.48
CA VAL A 366 15.27 -2.22 -5.79
C VAL A 366 15.27 -0.75 -6.21
N PHE A 367 14.19 -0.06 -5.88
CA PHE A 367 14.01 1.38 -6.01
C PHE A 367 13.12 1.85 -4.85
N ASP A 368 13.16 3.15 -4.57
CA ASP A 368 12.24 3.75 -3.62
C ASP A 368 10.81 3.68 -4.16
N ASN A 369 9.95 2.89 -3.53
CA ASN A 369 8.60 2.59 -4.00
C ASN A 369 7.51 2.92 -2.98
N PHE A 370 7.84 3.67 -1.92
CA PHE A 370 6.94 3.95 -0.82
C PHE A 370 7.02 5.43 -0.44
N GLN A 371 5.89 6.14 -0.52
CA GLN A 371 5.73 7.54 -0.11
C GLN A 371 4.80 7.64 1.10
N PHE A 372 5.21 8.29 2.18
CA PHE A 372 4.33 8.65 3.29
C PHE A 372 3.79 10.08 3.20
N VAL A 373 2.48 10.27 3.41
CA VAL A 373 1.83 11.59 3.44
C VAL A 373 1.04 11.77 4.72
N ASN A 374 1.43 12.74 5.55
CA ASN A 374 0.67 13.09 6.75
C ASN A 374 -0.54 13.97 6.41
N PHE A 375 -1.65 13.35 6.04
CA PHE A 375 -2.89 14.01 5.64
C PHE A 375 -3.42 14.93 6.74
N THR A 376 -3.49 14.44 7.98
CA THR A 376 -4.03 15.23 9.09
C THR A 376 -3.22 16.49 9.36
N LYS A 377 -1.89 16.43 9.27
CA LYS A 377 -1.03 17.61 9.39
C LYS A 377 -1.37 18.66 8.32
N ILE A 378 -1.43 18.25 7.05
CA ILE A 378 -1.73 19.15 5.92
C ILE A 378 -3.13 19.77 6.09
N MET A 379 -4.13 18.94 6.43
CA MET A 379 -5.50 19.41 6.57
C MET A 379 -5.72 20.31 7.79
N SER A 380 -4.83 20.25 8.79
CA SER A 380 -4.87 21.11 9.98
C SER A 380 -4.35 22.53 9.76
N GLU A 381 -3.68 22.81 8.64
CA GLU A 381 -3.10 24.12 8.38
C GLU A 381 -4.16 25.24 8.30
N ASN A 382 -3.81 26.46 8.72
CA ASN A 382 -4.74 27.60 8.65
C ASN A 382 -4.68 28.30 7.29
N THR A 383 -5.17 27.62 6.26
CA THR A 383 -5.18 28.10 4.86
C THR A 383 -6.48 27.69 4.16
N GLU A 384 -6.69 28.20 2.95
CA GLU A 384 -7.86 27.88 2.09
C GLU A 384 -7.92 26.37 1.79
N ALA A 385 -9.13 25.80 1.71
CA ALA A 385 -9.33 24.37 1.46
C ALA A 385 -8.63 23.90 0.17
N SER A 386 -8.76 24.67 -0.92
CA SER A 386 -8.11 24.37 -2.20
C SER A 386 -6.58 24.33 -2.12
N LYS A 387 -5.97 25.13 -1.23
CA LYS A 387 -4.51 25.10 -1.00
C LYS A 387 -4.09 23.85 -0.24
N LYS A 388 -4.90 23.38 0.72
CA LYS A 388 -4.64 22.13 1.44
C LYS A 388 -4.74 20.92 0.52
N GLU A 389 -5.78 20.89 -0.32
CA GLU A 389 -5.96 19.85 -1.34
C GLU A 389 -4.78 19.81 -2.32
N ALA A 390 -4.36 20.98 -2.82
CA ALA A 390 -3.19 21.07 -3.69
C ALA A 390 -1.88 20.64 -2.98
N ALA A 391 -1.70 21.01 -1.71
CA ALA A 391 -0.54 20.59 -0.91
C ALA A 391 -0.54 19.08 -0.67
N PHE A 392 -1.71 18.49 -0.40
CA PHE A 392 -1.85 17.04 -0.26
C PHE A 392 -1.55 16.31 -1.58
N ALA A 393 -2.12 16.77 -2.70
CA ALA A 393 -1.86 16.19 -4.02
C ALA A 393 -0.38 16.24 -4.37
N LEU A 394 0.27 17.38 -4.12
CA LEU A 394 1.70 17.57 -4.32
C LEU A 394 2.51 16.59 -3.47
N ALA A 395 2.19 16.45 -2.18
CA ALA A 395 2.89 15.52 -1.28
C ALA A 395 2.70 14.05 -1.72
N ALA A 396 1.48 13.65 -2.09
CA ALA A 396 1.19 12.29 -2.53
C ALA A 396 1.89 11.92 -3.85
N LEU A 397 2.05 12.88 -4.76
CA LEU A 397 2.63 12.64 -6.07
C LEU A 397 4.13 12.96 -6.16
N MET A 398 4.76 13.40 -5.07
CA MET A 398 6.12 13.94 -5.06
C MET A 398 7.14 12.98 -5.69
N GLU A 399 7.02 11.69 -5.37
CA GLU A 399 7.96 10.68 -5.84
C GLU A 399 7.50 9.95 -7.10
N ILE A 400 6.20 9.94 -7.40
CA ILE A 400 5.60 9.13 -8.48
C ILE A 400 6.31 9.29 -9.84
N PRO A 401 6.71 10.49 -10.31
CA PRO A 401 7.47 10.61 -11.56
C PRO A 401 8.79 9.84 -11.57
N PHE A 402 9.50 9.80 -10.44
CA PHE A 402 10.77 9.11 -10.31
C PHE A 402 10.57 7.60 -10.12
N GLN A 403 9.59 7.22 -9.31
CA GLN A 403 9.19 5.83 -9.09
C GLN A 403 8.71 5.18 -10.38
N TYR A 404 7.92 5.89 -11.19
CA TYR A 404 7.49 5.41 -12.51
C TYR A 404 8.66 5.15 -13.45
N ARG A 405 9.62 6.09 -13.56
CA ARG A 405 10.83 5.90 -14.37
C ARG A 405 11.68 4.73 -13.87
N ALA A 406 11.76 4.54 -12.56
CA ALA A 406 12.43 3.41 -11.95
C ALA A 406 11.76 2.09 -12.37
N ALA A 407 10.44 2.03 -12.22
CA ALA A 407 9.58 0.89 -12.53
C ALA A 407 9.59 0.49 -14.01
N GLN A 408 9.69 1.44 -14.95
CA GLN A 408 9.76 1.17 -16.39
C GLN A 408 10.93 0.25 -16.79
N ASN A 409 11.99 0.19 -15.98
CA ASN A 409 13.18 -0.64 -16.24
C ASN A 409 13.07 -2.06 -15.67
N ILE A 410 11.97 -2.39 -15.00
CA ILE A 410 11.74 -3.70 -14.41
C ILE A 410 11.29 -4.66 -15.50
N GLN A 411 12.14 -5.63 -15.83
CA GLN A 411 11.75 -6.75 -16.67
C GLN A 411 11.16 -7.84 -15.79
N LEU A 412 9.86 -8.11 -15.94
CA LEU A 412 9.19 -9.31 -15.43
C LEU A 412 9.65 -10.54 -16.25
N ALA A 413 10.95 -10.82 -16.31
CA ALA A 413 11.46 -12.01 -17.01
C ALA A 413 11.01 -13.28 -16.28
N ASP A 414 10.73 -14.38 -17.01
CA ASP A 414 10.33 -15.75 -16.62
C ASP A 414 10.75 -16.18 -15.20
N ARG A 415 10.19 -15.53 -14.20
CA ARG A 415 10.35 -15.85 -12.80
C ARG A 415 9.31 -16.93 -12.59
N GLU A 416 9.77 -18.17 -12.35
CA GLU A 416 8.99 -19.09 -11.51
C GLU A 416 8.49 -18.23 -10.35
N SER A 417 7.19 -18.06 -10.16
CA SER A 417 6.61 -17.15 -9.17
C SER A 417 7.33 -17.34 -7.83
N VAL A 418 8.35 -16.51 -7.58
CA VAL A 418 9.25 -16.74 -6.48
C VAL A 418 8.48 -16.24 -5.27
N LEU A 419 7.88 -17.19 -4.56
CA LEU A 419 7.57 -17.12 -3.13
C LEU A 419 6.42 -16.22 -2.70
N HIS A 420 5.16 -16.49 -3.05
CA HIS A 420 4.06 -16.18 -2.12
C HIS A 420 2.96 -17.22 -2.27
N GLN A 421 2.58 -17.86 -1.15
CA GLN A 421 1.30 -18.57 -1.05
C GLN A 421 0.20 -17.50 -1.04
N TRP A 422 -0.05 -16.94 -2.22
CA TRP A 422 -0.97 -15.83 -2.44
C TRP A 422 -2.36 -16.18 -1.96
N ARG A 423 -2.81 -15.50 -0.91
CA ARG A 423 -4.18 -15.63 -0.41
C ARG A 423 -5.06 -14.67 -1.20
N ARG A 424 -6.05 -15.22 -1.88
CA ARG A 424 -7.04 -14.40 -2.57
C ARG A 424 -7.74 -13.48 -1.55
N PRO A 425 -8.09 -12.25 -1.93
CA PRO A 425 -8.98 -11.41 -1.14
C PRO A 425 -10.21 -12.19 -0.71
N LEU A 426 -10.57 -12.04 0.57
CA LEU A 426 -11.83 -12.55 1.10
C LEU A 426 -13.00 -11.74 0.50
N PRO A 427 -14.21 -12.30 0.45
CA PRO A 427 -15.39 -11.47 0.25
C PRO A 427 -15.57 -10.50 1.45
N PRO A 428 -16.41 -9.46 1.32
CA PRO A 428 -16.77 -8.61 2.46
C PRO A 428 -17.25 -9.45 3.66
N PRO A 429 -17.13 -8.97 4.91
CA PRO A 429 -17.67 -9.66 6.08
C PRO A 429 -19.16 -10.01 5.93
N ASN A 430 -19.58 -11.11 6.57
CA ASN A 430 -20.95 -11.63 6.41
C ASN A 430 -22.02 -10.58 6.75
N GLU A 431 -21.79 -9.75 7.77
CA GLU A 431 -22.71 -8.68 8.15
C GLU A 431 -22.91 -7.64 7.03
N VAL A 432 -21.87 -7.37 6.24
CA VAL A 432 -21.93 -6.51 5.05
C VAL A 432 -22.74 -7.21 3.96
N ILE A 433 -22.44 -8.48 3.69
CA ILE A 433 -23.13 -9.28 2.67
C ILE A 433 -24.62 -9.43 3.00
N ASP A 434 -24.96 -9.68 4.27
CA ASP A 434 -26.33 -9.79 4.74
C ASP A 434 -27.09 -8.47 4.56
N ASN A 435 -26.44 -7.33 4.83
CA ASN A 435 -27.02 -6.02 4.55
C ASN A 435 -27.21 -5.78 3.04
N ASP A 436 -26.25 -6.14 2.20
CA ASP A 436 -26.38 -6.02 0.75
C ASP A 436 -27.56 -6.86 0.23
N ASN A 437 -27.65 -8.10 0.68
CA ASN A 437 -28.77 -8.99 0.36
C ASN A 437 -30.10 -8.45 0.89
N ALA A 438 -30.13 -7.86 2.09
CA ALA A 438 -31.32 -7.22 2.64
C ALA A 438 -31.78 -6.05 1.76
N ARG A 439 -30.85 -5.21 1.28
CA ARG A 439 -31.18 -4.10 0.38
C ARG A 439 -31.71 -4.58 -0.98
N MET A 440 -31.23 -5.72 -1.46
CA MET A 440 -31.73 -6.36 -2.68
C MET A 440 -33.07 -7.08 -2.49
N THR A 441 -33.40 -7.49 -1.26
CA THR A 441 -34.62 -8.25 -0.93
C THR A 441 -35.77 -7.41 -0.38
N ILE A 442 -35.56 -6.13 -0.02
CA ILE A 442 -36.65 -5.20 0.28
C ILE A 442 -37.50 -5.07 -0.99
N PRO A 443 -38.76 -5.55 -0.99
CA PRO A 443 -39.68 -5.25 -2.07
C PRO A 443 -39.98 -3.76 -1.98
N HIS A 444 -39.85 -3.04 -3.08
CA HIS A 444 -40.38 -1.69 -3.20
C HIS A 444 -41.90 -1.78 -2.94
N MET A 445 -42.37 -1.46 -1.74
CA MET A 445 -43.81 -1.28 -1.46
C MET A 445 -44.25 0.03 -2.11
N GLU A 446 -44.50 -0.01 -3.42
CA GLU A 446 -45.45 0.88 -4.05
C GLU A 446 -46.85 0.27 -3.91
N ASN A 447 -47.67 0.83 -3.03
CA ASN A 447 -49.08 1.11 -3.36
C ASN A 447 -49.75 1.94 -2.26
N LEU A 448 -49.90 3.23 -2.54
CA LEU A 448 -51.16 3.95 -2.35
C LEU A 448 -51.62 4.35 -3.76
N GLU A 449 -52.47 3.50 -4.32
CA GLU A 449 -53.32 3.65 -5.52
C GLU A 449 -52.84 4.60 -6.64
N SER A 450 -52.35 4.03 -7.75
CA SER A 450 -52.97 4.15 -9.08
C SER A 450 -52.21 3.36 -10.17
N VAL A 451 -52.87 2.31 -10.68
CA VAL A 451 -52.79 1.69 -12.03
C VAL A 451 -51.42 1.69 -12.74
N GLU A 452 -50.76 0.55 -12.67
CA GLU A 452 -49.60 0.11 -13.47
C GLU A 452 -49.96 -0.23 -14.94
N PRO A 453 -49.02 -0.57 -15.86
CA PRO A 453 -47.55 -0.75 -15.66
C PRO A 453 -46.63 -0.22 -16.80
N SER A 454 -45.42 0.29 -16.48
CA SER A 454 -44.12 -0.07 -17.13
C SER A 454 -42.99 0.95 -16.89
N ALA A 455 -41.89 0.48 -16.28
CA ALA A 455 -40.50 0.99 -16.26
C ALA A 455 -40.20 2.45 -15.81
N PRO A 456 -39.02 2.67 -15.21
CA PRO A 456 -38.10 3.56 -15.90
C PRO A 456 -36.73 2.90 -16.09
N ALA A 457 -36.42 2.63 -17.36
CA ALA A 457 -35.05 2.76 -17.84
C ALA A 457 -34.47 4.10 -17.37
N GLY A 458 -33.14 4.17 -17.24
CA GLY A 458 -32.40 5.29 -16.65
C GLY A 458 -33.04 6.65 -16.90
N ILE A 459 -33.09 7.48 -15.85
CA ILE A 459 -33.66 8.83 -15.92
C ILE A 459 -32.94 9.56 -17.06
N GLU A 460 -33.53 9.53 -18.25
CA GLU A 460 -33.08 10.31 -19.38
C GLU A 460 -33.15 11.76 -18.88
N PRO A 461 -32.03 12.48 -18.87
CA PRO A 461 -32.04 13.80 -18.29
C PRO A 461 -33.01 14.67 -19.10
N VAL A 462 -34.05 15.20 -18.46
CA VAL A 462 -35.08 16.03 -19.10
C VAL A 462 -34.54 17.43 -19.43
N CYS A 463 -35.21 18.13 -20.35
CA CYS A 463 -34.82 19.45 -20.82
C CYS A 463 -34.72 20.44 -19.65
N PRO A 464 -33.59 21.15 -19.45
CA PRO A 464 -33.39 22.05 -18.31
C PRO A 464 -34.25 23.33 -18.37
N ILE A 465 -34.98 23.56 -19.47
CA ILE A 465 -35.83 24.75 -19.65
C ILE A 465 -37.27 24.46 -19.26
N CYS A 466 -37.89 23.44 -19.85
CA CYS A 466 -39.26 23.07 -19.51
C CYS A 466 -39.35 22.06 -18.36
N LEU A 467 -38.25 21.37 -18.05
CA LEU A 467 -38.19 20.31 -17.03
C LEU A 467 -39.19 19.16 -17.29
N THR A 468 -39.73 19.07 -18.50
CA THR A 468 -40.81 18.13 -18.86
C THR A 468 -40.41 17.25 -20.04
N ASN A 469 -39.90 17.83 -21.12
CA ASN A 469 -39.64 17.11 -22.37
C ASN A 469 -38.24 16.45 -22.35
N PRO A 470 -38.06 15.28 -22.98
CA PRO A 470 -36.75 14.64 -23.13
C PRO A 470 -35.80 15.50 -23.99
N LYS A 471 -34.50 15.28 -23.83
CA LYS A 471 -33.46 16.02 -24.56
C LYS A 471 -33.22 15.42 -25.94
N ASP A 472 -33.93 15.92 -26.95
CA ASP A 472 -33.80 15.50 -28.36
C ASP A 472 -33.06 16.52 -29.25
N MET A 473 -32.40 17.53 -28.67
CA MET A 473 -31.63 18.54 -29.40
C MET A 473 -30.31 18.90 -28.69
N ALA A 474 -29.20 18.83 -29.43
CA ALA A 474 -27.88 19.28 -28.98
C ALA A 474 -27.43 20.56 -29.70
N PHE A 475 -26.75 21.45 -28.98
CA PHE A 475 -26.09 22.62 -29.56
C PHE A 475 -24.63 22.34 -29.89
N GLY A 476 -24.01 23.13 -30.78
CA GLY A 476 -22.58 23.01 -31.12
C GLY A 476 -21.61 23.17 -29.94
N CYS A 477 -22.08 23.57 -28.76
CA CYS A 477 -21.30 23.61 -27.52
C CYS A 477 -21.39 22.33 -26.66
N GLY A 478 -22.13 21.31 -27.10
CA GLY A 478 -22.31 20.02 -26.40
C GLY A 478 -23.51 19.95 -25.46
N HIS A 479 -24.11 21.08 -25.07
CA HIS A 479 -25.29 21.09 -24.20
C HIS A 479 -26.59 20.73 -24.94
N THR A 480 -27.53 20.15 -24.19
CA THR A 480 -28.74 19.53 -24.74
C THR A 480 -30.03 20.07 -24.11
N THR A 481 -31.08 20.20 -24.93
CA THR A 481 -32.45 20.61 -24.57
C THR A 481 -33.46 19.79 -25.35
N CYS A 482 -34.76 19.95 -25.10
CA CYS A 482 -35.78 19.50 -26.05
C CYS A 482 -35.82 20.43 -27.28
N LYS A 483 -36.35 19.93 -28.39
CA LYS A 483 -36.49 20.65 -29.67
C LYS A 483 -37.38 21.88 -29.55
N GLU A 484 -38.47 21.77 -28.81
CA GLU A 484 -39.43 22.88 -28.61
C GLU A 484 -38.73 24.07 -27.95
N CYS A 485 -38.06 23.83 -26.82
CA CYS A 485 -37.32 24.87 -26.13
C CYS A 485 -36.07 25.32 -26.90
N GLY A 486 -35.34 24.42 -27.56
CA GLY A 486 -34.08 24.73 -28.24
C GLY A 486 -34.23 25.44 -29.60
N SER A 487 -35.40 25.34 -30.24
CA SER A 487 -35.65 25.88 -31.57
C SER A 487 -35.63 27.41 -31.64
N THR A 488 -36.03 28.09 -30.54
CA THR A 488 -36.17 29.55 -30.47
C THR A 488 -34.99 30.26 -29.80
N LEU A 489 -34.04 29.52 -29.22
CA LEU A 489 -32.90 30.10 -28.48
C LEU A 489 -31.83 30.62 -29.43
N SER A 490 -31.34 31.83 -29.21
CA SER A 490 -30.16 32.39 -29.91
C SER A 490 -28.84 32.12 -29.17
N SER A 491 -28.89 31.85 -27.86
CA SER A 491 -27.75 31.55 -26.99
C SER A 491 -28.05 30.34 -26.09
N CYS A 492 -27.02 29.54 -25.80
CA CYS A 492 -27.14 28.35 -24.96
C CYS A 492 -27.44 28.75 -23.50
N PRO A 493 -28.48 28.19 -22.86
CA PRO A 493 -28.85 28.55 -21.48
C PRO A 493 -27.81 28.09 -20.44
N MET A 494 -26.99 27.08 -20.76
CA MET A 494 -26.01 26.49 -19.84
C MET A 494 -24.67 27.24 -19.85
N CYS A 495 -24.17 27.60 -21.04
CA CYS A 495 -22.84 28.21 -21.19
C CYS A 495 -22.84 29.59 -21.87
N ARG A 496 -24.01 30.12 -22.22
CA ARG A 496 -24.21 31.46 -22.82
C ARG A 496 -23.50 31.69 -24.17
N LYS A 497 -22.94 30.65 -24.79
CA LYS A 497 -22.37 30.70 -26.15
C LYS A 497 -23.49 30.83 -27.19
N GLN A 498 -23.24 31.59 -28.26
CA GLN A 498 -24.17 31.74 -29.40
C GLN A 498 -24.42 30.38 -30.07
N ILE A 499 -25.69 30.06 -30.37
CA ILE A 499 -26.06 28.79 -31.00
C ILE A 499 -25.92 28.90 -32.52
N THR A 500 -24.82 28.39 -33.06
CA THR A 500 -24.55 28.32 -34.50
C THR A 500 -25.02 27.01 -35.15
N THR A 501 -25.11 25.94 -34.36
CA THR A 501 -25.47 24.59 -34.85
C THR A 501 -26.46 23.94 -33.89
N ARG A 502 -27.51 23.31 -34.45
CA ARG A 502 -28.51 22.50 -33.74
C ARG A 502 -28.56 21.13 -34.38
N LEU A 503 -28.32 20.09 -33.59
CA LEU A 503 -28.35 18.70 -34.02
C LEU A 503 -29.54 18.03 -33.35
N ARG A 504 -30.37 17.34 -34.13
CA ARG A 504 -31.44 16.53 -33.59
C ARG A 504 -30.86 15.18 -33.17
N LEU A 505 -31.05 14.82 -31.92
CA LEU A 505 -30.67 13.50 -31.40
C LEU A 505 -31.80 12.53 -31.73
N TYR A 506 -31.49 11.44 -32.40
CA TYR A 506 -32.43 10.33 -32.60
C TYR A 506 -32.06 9.26 -31.58
N THR A 507 -32.94 9.03 -30.61
CA THR A 507 -32.91 7.87 -29.72
C THR A 507 -33.74 6.74 -30.28
#